data_AF-A0A1C5WEX4-F1
#
_entry.id   AF-A0A1C5WEX4-F1
#
_cell.length_a   1.000
_cell.length_b   1.000
_cell.length_c   1.000
_cell.angle_alpha   90.00
_cell.angle_beta   90.00
_cell.angle_gamma   90.00
#
_symmetry.space_group_name_H-M   'P 1'
#
loop_
_entity.id
_entity.type
_entity.pdbx_description
1 polymer ?
#
loop_
_entity_poly.entity_id
_entity_poly.type
_entity_poly.pdbx_seq_one_letter_code
_entity_poly.pdbx_strand_id
1 'polypeptide(L)'
;MGENEKEFKLADNCIPGLEEGKYIAEGIQTVTLPQKDTFSVKKDFYVAVNTETMAVDEVFSVYPAFEQQGDFAGVLPFIVLKNKTYPWIKRWMEDINGHRVPWTALIVVSEDEGSRETDVKYKTLKGLKERNVFFPYKEKTATCCRDDDNIHILTIPKETYYSIMPDAEDLPWLAHSKFVDLSAAEDSIAKQDGWFSTVIANRFIPSSEDKTMKSTVHLVSVDGYLNAKIPDECDFVRFISIYHWNVYSEKTEDKSFVSLVNGLAKHSGTVKDKELKPHALRTGEKTFSFYHGPLLPYHSERYDEINGEEKFTADGRMIYDSENGIFDVSYSAAFNLGRLLTLSRRSEAENIAAWRKELAVREHLKRQKAAIGISVSDLQELCGFLSEGKL
;
A
#
# COMPACT_ATOMS: atom_id res chain seq x y z
N MET A 1 -30.09 -2.29 -4.27
CA MET A 1 -29.18 -2.75 -3.20
C MET A 1 -27.96 -1.84 -3.28
N GLY A 2 -27.68 -1.13 -2.20
CA GLY A 2 -27.00 0.17 -2.19
C GLY A 2 -25.64 0.24 -2.89
N GLU A 3 -25.37 1.42 -3.45
CA GLU A 3 -24.04 1.89 -3.80
C GLU A 3 -23.15 1.77 -2.57
N ASN A 4 -22.26 0.77 -2.53
CA ASN A 4 -21.19 0.74 -1.55
C ASN A 4 -20.22 1.86 -1.93
N GLU A 5 -20.38 3.02 -1.29
CA GLU A 5 -19.37 4.06 -1.24
C GLU A 5 -18.03 3.43 -0.87
N LYS A 6 -17.06 3.56 -1.79
CA LYS A 6 -15.64 3.33 -1.52
C LYS A 6 -15.16 4.46 -0.60
N GLU A 7 -15.63 4.45 0.63
CA GLU A 7 -15.51 5.57 1.54
C GLU A 7 -14.18 5.45 2.30
N PHE A 8 -13.27 6.38 2.01
CA PHE A 8 -12.11 6.62 2.87
C PHE A 8 -12.60 7.16 4.21
N LYS A 9 -12.17 6.55 5.33
CA LYS A 9 -12.56 6.98 6.68
C LYS A 9 -11.34 7.33 7.51
N LEU A 10 -11.48 8.34 8.36
CA LEU A 10 -10.50 8.72 9.36
C LEU A 10 -11.11 8.53 10.75
N ALA A 11 -10.28 8.09 11.68
CA ALA A 11 -10.59 8.04 13.10
C ALA A 11 -9.39 8.54 13.89
N ASP A 12 -9.63 9.31 14.95
CA ASP A 12 -8.57 9.91 15.76
C ASP A 12 -7.65 8.85 16.38
N ASN A 13 -8.22 7.73 16.84
CA ASN A 13 -7.46 6.63 17.40
C ASN A 13 -8.16 5.28 17.20
N CYS A 14 -7.37 4.21 17.32
CA CYS A 14 -7.88 2.84 17.40
C CYS A 14 -7.34 2.19 18.69
N ILE A 15 -8.21 2.09 19.68
CA ILE A 15 -7.87 1.56 21.01
C ILE A 15 -7.82 0.02 20.94
N PRO A 16 -6.74 -0.63 21.41
CA PRO A 16 -6.67 -2.08 21.44
C PRO A 16 -7.67 -2.67 22.45
N GLY A 17 -8.12 -3.91 22.20
CA GLY A 17 -8.91 -4.64 23.20
C GLY A 17 -8.12 -5.00 24.47
N LEU A 18 -6.80 -5.16 24.34
CA LEU A 18 -5.86 -5.36 25.44
C LEU A 18 -4.61 -4.51 25.19
N GLU A 19 -4.26 -3.67 26.16
CA GLU A 19 -3.04 -2.84 26.14
C GLU A 19 -1.80 -3.70 26.47
N GLU A 20 -0.59 -3.18 26.24
CA GLU A 20 0.66 -3.80 26.72
C GLU A 20 0.59 -4.02 28.25
N GLY A 21 0.87 -5.24 28.71
CA GLY A 21 0.87 -5.52 30.13
C GLY A 21 0.72 -6.98 30.51
N LYS A 22 0.76 -7.23 31.82
CA LYS A 22 0.54 -8.55 32.40
C LYS A 22 -0.94 -8.74 32.69
N TYR A 23 -1.49 -9.84 32.18
CA TYR A 23 -2.89 -10.22 32.36
C TYR A 23 -3.00 -11.61 32.98
N ILE A 24 -4.16 -11.89 33.56
CA ILE A 24 -4.52 -13.19 34.11
C ILE A 24 -5.81 -13.62 33.43
N ALA A 25 -5.76 -14.72 32.67
CA ALA A 25 -6.96 -15.39 32.18
C ALA A 25 -7.48 -16.32 33.29
N GLU A 26 -8.71 -16.10 33.72
CA GLU A 26 -9.38 -16.94 34.71
C GLU A 26 -10.54 -17.70 34.05
N GLY A 27 -10.47 -19.02 34.05
CA GLY A 27 -11.54 -19.91 33.60
C GLY A 27 -12.26 -20.49 34.81
N ILE A 28 -13.54 -20.15 34.97
CA ILE A 28 -14.38 -20.67 36.05
C ILE A 28 -15.40 -21.64 35.45
N GLN A 29 -15.40 -22.88 35.89
CA GLN A 29 -16.38 -23.89 35.50
C GLN A 29 -17.21 -24.30 36.71
N THR A 30 -18.48 -23.97 36.68
CA THR A 30 -19.45 -24.45 37.66
C THR A 30 -20.13 -25.71 37.15
N VAL A 31 -20.01 -26.82 37.88
CA VAL A 31 -20.69 -28.09 37.59
C VAL A 31 -21.90 -28.20 38.52
N THR A 32 -23.04 -28.63 37.98
CA THR A 32 -24.29 -28.74 38.73
C THR A 32 -24.71 -30.18 39.05
N LEU A 33 -24.13 -31.17 38.35
CA LEU A 33 -24.41 -32.60 38.54
C LEU A 33 -23.13 -33.43 38.39
N PRO A 34 -22.96 -34.53 39.15
CA PRO A 34 -23.88 -35.08 40.16
C PRO A 34 -23.89 -34.30 41.49
N GLN A 35 -22.90 -33.45 41.73
CA GLN A 35 -22.81 -32.54 42.88
C GLN A 35 -22.43 -31.15 42.37
N LYS A 36 -22.95 -30.10 43.03
CA LYS A 36 -22.56 -28.73 42.73
C LYS A 36 -21.11 -28.50 43.14
N ASP A 37 -20.26 -28.19 42.18
CA ASP A 37 -18.85 -27.87 42.40
C ASP A 37 -18.41 -26.70 41.49
N THR A 38 -17.29 -26.06 41.81
CA THR A 38 -16.72 -24.98 40.99
C THR A 38 -15.22 -25.13 40.89
N PHE A 39 -14.75 -25.28 39.66
CA PHE A 39 -13.34 -25.36 39.30
C PHE A 39 -12.90 -23.98 38.78
N SER A 40 -11.74 -23.50 39.21
CA SER A 40 -11.10 -22.31 38.65
C SER A 40 -9.69 -22.65 38.22
N VAL A 41 -9.31 -22.19 37.03
CA VAL A 41 -7.92 -22.20 36.54
C VAL A 41 -7.52 -20.78 36.20
N LYS A 42 -6.33 -20.38 36.67
CA LYS A 42 -5.72 -19.10 36.35
C LYS A 42 -4.48 -19.32 35.50
N LYS A 43 -4.34 -18.51 34.45
CA LYS A 43 -3.16 -18.50 33.58
C LYS A 43 -2.70 -17.09 33.36
N ASP A 44 -1.46 -16.81 33.79
CA ASP A 44 -0.79 -15.57 33.49
C ASP A 44 -0.35 -15.55 32.02
N PHE A 45 -0.56 -14.41 31.35
CA PHE A 45 0.01 -14.12 30.04
C PHE A 45 0.42 -12.65 29.96
N TYR A 46 1.25 -12.31 28.98
CA TYR A 46 1.72 -10.95 28.77
C TYR A 46 1.44 -10.53 27.33
N VAL A 47 0.87 -9.34 27.16
CA VAL A 47 0.74 -8.70 25.84
C VAL A 47 2.00 -7.88 25.63
N ALA A 48 2.94 -8.43 24.86
CA ALA A 48 4.21 -7.78 24.56
C ALA A 48 4.12 -6.94 23.28
N VAL A 49 4.84 -5.83 23.26
CA VAL A 49 4.92 -4.92 22.11
C VAL A 49 6.38 -4.69 21.77
N ASN A 50 6.69 -4.75 20.48
CA ASN A 50 8.02 -4.44 20.00
C ASN A 50 8.24 -2.93 20.05
N THR A 51 9.14 -2.48 20.93
CA THR A 51 9.43 -1.04 21.10
C THR A 51 10.87 -0.67 20.93
N GLU A 52 11.71 -1.66 20.66
CA GLU A 52 13.11 -1.45 20.38
C GLU A 52 13.40 -1.58 18.88
N THR A 53 12.57 -2.32 18.14
CA THR A 53 12.67 -2.47 16.70
C THR A 53 11.29 -2.70 16.09
N MET A 54 11.17 -2.59 14.79
CA MET A 54 9.96 -2.92 14.05
C MET A 54 10.35 -3.63 12.75
N ALA A 55 9.66 -4.73 12.46
CA ALA A 55 9.90 -5.47 11.24
C ALA A 55 9.38 -4.69 10.03
N VAL A 56 10.07 -4.79 8.90
CA VAL A 56 9.69 -4.10 7.65
C VAL A 56 8.30 -4.51 7.18
N ASP A 57 7.88 -5.74 7.49
CA ASP A 57 6.56 -6.25 7.12
C ASP A 57 5.41 -5.64 7.95
N GLU A 58 5.67 -5.02 9.10
CA GLU A 58 4.67 -4.29 9.89
C GLU A 58 4.36 -2.92 9.26
N VAL A 59 5.26 -2.40 8.43
CA VAL A 59 5.11 -1.14 7.72
C VAL A 59 4.36 -1.38 6.41
N PHE A 60 3.28 -0.63 6.21
CA PHE A 60 2.50 -0.66 4.97
C PHE A 60 3.10 0.27 3.92
N SER A 61 3.43 1.50 4.31
CA SER A 61 4.05 2.48 3.42
C SER A 61 4.71 3.61 4.21
N VAL A 62 5.72 4.24 3.62
CA VAL A 62 6.31 5.49 4.11
C VAL A 62 6.27 6.56 3.02
N TYR A 63 6.28 7.81 3.42
CA TYR A 63 6.48 8.93 2.50
C TYR A 63 7.35 10.02 3.15
N PRO A 64 8.36 10.56 2.42
CA PRO A 64 8.89 10.08 1.14
C PRO A 64 9.40 8.64 1.20
N ALA A 65 9.57 8.00 0.04
CA ALA A 65 10.05 6.62 -0.04
C ALA A 65 11.54 6.51 0.35
N PHE A 66 11.97 5.28 0.61
CA PHE A 66 13.37 4.95 0.92
C PHE A 66 14.33 5.51 -0.13
N GLU A 67 15.32 6.28 0.34
CA GLU A 67 16.38 6.87 -0.49
C GLU A 67 15.83 7.77 -1.62
N GLN A 68 14.58 8.24 -1.50
CA GLN A 68 13.97 9.09 -2.53
C GLN A 68 14.63 10.47 -2.52
N GLN A 69 14.93 10.98 -3.71
CA GLN A 69 15.40 12.34 -3.94
C GLN A 69 14.31 13.20 -4.58
N GLY A 70 14.11 14.41 -4.08
CA GLY A 70 13.14 15.36 -4.63
C GLY A 70 13.04 16.65 -3.83
N ASP A 71 12.10 17.51 -4.19
CA ASP A 71 11.75 18.68 -3.39
C ASP A 71 10.74 18.30 -2.30
N PHE A 72 11.24 18.15 -1.07
CA PHE A 72 10.44 17.82 0.10
C PHE A 72 10.34 18.98 1.11
N ALA A 73 10.65 20.21 0.72
CA ALA A 73 10.63 21.38 1.61
C ALA A 73 9.26 21.64 2.25
N GLY A 74 8.17 21.26 1.57
CA GLY A 74 6.79 21.38 2.07
C GLY A 74 6.15 20.05 2.49
N VAL A 75 6.94 19.00 2.68
CA VAL A 75 6.43 17.66 3.01
C VAL A 75 6.59 17.36 4.48
N LEU A 76 5.49 16.98 5.14
CA LEU A 76 5.51 16.30 6.43
C LEU A 76 5.64 14.79 6.19
N PRO A 77 6.76 14.16 6.60
CA PRO A 77 6.91 12.73 6.47
C PRO A 77 5.83 11.98 7.25
N PHE A 78 5.45 10.81 6.74
CA PHE A 78 4.54 9.92 7.46
C PHE A 78 4.91 8.46 7.26
N ILE A 79 4.51 7.65 8.23
CA ILE A 79 4.58 6.19 8.19
C ILE A 79 3.18 5.62 8.41
N VAL A 80 2.83 4.59 7.63
CA VAL A 80 1.57 3.84 7.74
C VAL A 80 1.91 2.43 8.20
N LEU A 81 1.29 1.98 9.29
CA LEU A 81 1.51 0.67 9.88
C LEU A 81 0.29 -0.23 9.66
N LYS A 82 0.55 -1.52 9.41
CA LYS A 82 -0.49 -2.55 9.29
C LYS A 82 -1.22 -2.78 10.61
N ASN A 83 -0.53 -2.61 11.73
CA ASN A 83 -1.16 -2.67 13.04
C ASN A 83 -1.87 -1.35 13.36
N LYS A 84 -3.20 -1.35 13.18
CA LYS A 84 -4.07 -0.19 13.45
C LYS A 84 -4.00 0.35 14.89
N THR A 85 -3.61 -0.46 15.88
CA THR A 85 -3.57 -0.02 17.28
C THR A 85 -2.17 0.32 17.77
N TYR A 86 -1.12 0.16 16.94
CA TYR A 86 0.27 0.25 17.40
C TYR A 86 0.61 1.56 18.12
N PRO A 87 0.25 2.76 17.62
CA PRO A 87 0.55 4.01 18.34
C PRO A 87 -0.15 4.14 19.71
N TRP A 88 -1.24 3.41 19.95
CA TRP A 88 -2.04 3.48 21.19
C TRP A 88 -2.04 2.19 22.01
N ILE A 89 -1.22 1.21 21.62
CA ILE A 89 -1.15 -0.10 22.29
C ILE A 89 -0.66 0.01 23.75
N LYS A 90 -0.02 1.13 24.10
CA LYS A 90 0.45 1.45 25.44
C LYS A 90 -0.32 2.61 26.03
N ARG A 91 -0.65 2.49 27.31
CA ARG A 91 -1.00 3.64 28.15
C ARG A 91 0.22 4.06 28.94
N TRP A 92 0.85 5.14 28.51
CA TRP A 92 2.08 5.66 29.11
C TRP A 92 1.87 7.00 29.82
N MET A 93 0.74 7.66 29.54
CA MET A 93 0.26 8.85 30.23
C MET A 93 -1.27 8.92 30.18
N GLU A 94 -1.85 9.91 30.87
CA GLU A 94 -3.27 10.23 30.79
C GLU A 94 -3.62 10.93 29.47
N ASP A 95 -4.88 10.82 29.07
CA ASP A 95 -5.40 11.47 27.86
C ASP A 95 -5.35 12.99 27.99
N ILE A 96 -5.01 13.67 26.89
CA ILE A 96 -4.95 15.14 26.83
C ILE A 96 -6.24 15.64 26.17
N ASN A 97 -7.01 16.46 26.89
CA ASN A 97 -8.30 16.99 26.41
C ASN A 97 -9.28 15.89 25.92
N GLY A 98 -9.21 14.69 26.51
CA GLY A 98 -10.03 13.55 26.12
C GLY A 98 -9.50 12.77 24.90
N HIS A 99 -8.33 13.14 24.36
CA HIS A 99 -7.69 12.45 23.25
C HIS A 99 -6.56 11.54 23.73
N ARG A 100 -6.55 10.32 23.21
CA ARG A 100 -5.54 9.31 23.53
C ARG A 100 -4.18 9.70 22.94
N VAL A 101 -3.17 9.82 23.80
CA VAL A 101 -1.81 10.21 23.38
C VAL A 101 -1.05 8.99 22.83
N PRO A 102 -0.52 9.03 21.59
CA PRO A 102 0.32 7.95 21.08
C PRO A 102 1.64 7.87 21.86
N TRP A 103 2.18 6.67 22.03
CA TRP A 103 3.48 6.47 22.70
C TRP A 103 4.68 6.60 21.75
N THR A 104 4.41 6.79 20.46
CA THR A 104 5.41 7.02 19.42
C THR A 104 5.30 8.41 18.82
N ALA A 105 6.42 8.91 18.29
CA ALA A 105 6.47 10.10 17.46
C ALA A 105 7.35 9.84 16.23
N LEU A 106 7.05 10.54 15.14
CA LEU A 106 7.88 10.55 13.95
C LEU A 106 8.71 11.83 13.93
N ILE A 107 10.02 11.68 13.91
CA ILE A 107 10.99 12.75 14.10
C ILE A 107 11.90 12.75 12.88
N VAL A 108 12.17 13.92 12.31
CA VAL A 108 13.08 14.08 11.16
C VAL A 108 14.40 14.59 11.70
N VAL A 109 15.55 14.12 11.21
CA VAL A 109 16.87 14.64 11.57
C VAL A 109 17.72 14.78 10.31
N SER A 110 18.23 15.98 10.05
CA SER A 110 19.10 16.26 8.91
C SER A 110 20.56 15.96 9.25
N GLU A 111 21.37 15.72 8.21
CA GLU A 111 22.81 15.43 8.36
C GLU A 111 23.61 16.57 9.02
N ASP A 112 23.15 17.81 8.90
CA ASP A 112 23.80 19.00 9.48
C ASP A 112 23.46 19.22 10.97
N GLU A 113 22.49 18.47 11.52
CA GLU A 113 22.04 18.61 12.92
C GLU A 113 22.82 17.77 13.93
N GLY A 114 23.96 17.20 13.50
CA GLY A 114 24.94 16.56 14.38
C GLY A 114 24.51 15.20 14.94
N SER A 115 23.65 14.46 14.23
CA SER A 115 23.22 13.13 14.64
C SER A 115 24.34 12.09 14.55
N ARG A 116 24.28 11.08 15.41
CA ARG A 116 25.10 9.88 15.38
C ARG A 116 24.21 8.66 15.47
N GLU A 117 24.27 7.82 14.45
CA GLU A 117 23.48 6.59 14.35
C GLU A 117 24.39 5.39 14.55
N THR A 118 23.99 4.45 15.41
CA THR A 118 24.74 3.21 15.69
C THR A 118 23.79 2.03 15.93
N ASP A 119 24.22 0.83 15.56
CA ASP A 119 23.49 -0.39 15.89
C ASP A 119 24.13 -1.08 17.10
N VAL A 120 23.30 -1.46 18.07
CA VAL A 120 23.71 -2.22 19.24
C VAL A 120 22.91 -3.52 19.35
N LYS A 121 23.46 -4.52 20.03
CA LYS A 121 22.70 -5.74 20.34
C LYS A 121 21.73 -5.49 21.47
N TYR A 122 20.54 -6.07 21.42
CA TYR A 122 19.54 -5.94 22.48
C TYR A 122 20.11 -6.28 23.87
N LYS A 123 20.93 -7.34 23.99
CA LYS A 123 21.61 -7.70 25.25
C LYS A 123 22.51 -6.61 25.83
N THR A 124 23.07 -5.75 24.98
CA THR A 124 23.97 -4.65 25.38
C THR A 124 23.22 -3.35 25.68
N LEU A 125 21.96 -3.24 25.26
CA LEU A 125 21.15 -2.02 25.40
C LEU A 125 21.02 -1.57 26.86
N LYS A 126 20.91 -2.52 27.80
CA LYS A 126 20.83 -2.26 29.25
C LYS A 126 22.05 -1.53 29.80
N GLY A 127 23.22 -1.79 29.23
CA GLY A 127 24.51 -1.25 29.66
C GLY A 127 24.91 0.04 28.95
N LEU A 128 24.09 0.55 28.02
CA LEU A 128 24.44 1.66 27.13
C LEU A 128 24.33 3.04 27.81
N LYS A 129 24.87 3.14 29.04
CA LYS A 129 24.97 4.40 29.77
C LYS A 129 26.31 5.06 29.45
N GLU A 130 26.25 6.28 28.96
CA GLU A 130 27.42 7.09 28.65
C GLU A 130 27.38 8.37 29.49
N ARG A 131 28.53 8.85 29.93
CA ARG A 131 28.60 10.18 30.55
C ARG A 131 28.22 11.22 29.51
N ASN A 132 27.53 12.28 29.91
CA ASN A 132 27.09 13.36 29.02
C ASN A 132 25.94 13.01 28.03
N VAL A 133 25.30 11.85 28.17
CA VAL A 133 24.18 11.43 27.30
C VAL A 133 22.95 11.10 28.14
N PHE A 134 21.84 11.77 27.87
CA PHE A 134 20.55 11.47 28.47
C PHE A 134 19.89 10.30 27.72
N PHE A 135 19.68 9.19 28.44
CA PHE A 135 19.04 7.98 27.90
C PHE A 135 18.10 7.33 28.95
N PRO A 136 16.83 7.74 29.02
CA PRO A 136 15.85 7.30 30.01
C PRO A 136 15.24 5.92 29.70
N TYR A 137 16.03 4.98 29.19
CA TYR A 137 15.54 3.64 28.85
C TYR A 137 15.11 2.86 30.11
N LYS A 138 13.85 2.40 30.12
CA LYS A 138 13.27 1.58 31.17
C LYS A 138 13.29 0.12 30.77
N GLU A 139 13.86 -0.73 31.62
CA GLU A 139 13.86 -2.17 31.39
C GLU A 139 12.44 -2.73 31.48
N LYS A 140 12.09 -3.59 30.52
CA LYS A 140 10.78 -4.24 30.48
C LYS A 140 10.79 -5.62 31.07
N THR A 141 9.63 -6.00 31.63
CA THR A 141 9.39 -7.36 32.12
C THR A 141 9.23 -8.38 30.99
N ALA A 142 8.77 -7.96 29.81
CA ALA A 142 8.68 -8.80 28.62
C ALA A 142 9.04 -7.99 27.36
N THR A 143 9.72 -8.63 26.43
CA THR A 143 10.07 -8.08 25.11
C THR A 143 9.86 -9.14 24.03
N CYS A 144 9.65 -8.70 22.80
CA CYS A 144 9.69 -9.55 21.62
C CYS A 144 11.11 -9.71 21.07
N CYS A 145 12.06 -8.86 21.50
CA CYS A 145 13.44 -8.88 21.04
C CYS A 145 14.22 -10.06 21.60
N ARG A 146 15.03 -10.68 20.76
CA ARG A 146 16.07 -11.64 21.13
C ARG A 146 17.35 -10.89 21.48
N ASP A 147 18.18 -11.48 22.32
CA ASP A 147 19.44 -10.90 22.79
C ASP A 147 20.39 -10.44 21.68
N ASP A 148 20.36 -11.12 20.53
CA ASP A 148 21.21 -10.82 19.36
C ASP A 148 20.53 -9.96 18.29
N ASP A 149 19.30 -9.50 18.51
CA ASP A 149 18.63 -8.56 17.61
C ASP A 149 19.38 -7.22 17.59
N ASN A 150 19.45 -6.61 16.40
CA ASN A 150 20.04 -5.29 16.21
C ASN A 150 19.01 -4.21 16.56
N ILE A 151 19.41 -3.30 17.45
CA ILE A 151 18.63 -2.15 17.87
C ILE A 151 19.32 -0.91 17.34
N HIS A 152 18.59 -0.11 16.56
CA HIS A 152 19.12 1.12 15.99
C HIS A 152 19.03 2.26 17.02
N ILE A 153 20.16 2.92 17.24
CA ILE A 153 20.33 3.97 18.24
C ILE A 153 20.63 5.28 17.53
N LEU A 154 19.82 6.29 17.82
CA LEU A 154 20.03 7.66 17.37
C LEU A 154 20.53 8.48 18.57
N THR A 155 21.62 9.22 18.41
CA THR A 155 22.09 10.19 19.40
C THR A 155 22.16 11.57 18.76
N ILE A 156 21.49 12.56 19.34
CA ILE A 156 21.42 13.94 18.83
C ILE A 156 21.84 14.95 19.90
N PRO A 157 22.32 16.16 19.52
CA PRO A 157 22.57 17.24 20.47
C PRO A 157 21.30 17.66 21.23
N LYS A 158 21.48 18.15 22.46
CA LYS A 158 20.41 18.67 23.33
C LYS A 158 19.63 19.82 22.67
N GLU A 159 20.31 20.67 21.90
CA GLU A 159 19.66 21.76 21.15
C GLU A 159 18.74 21.21 20.05
N THR A 160 19.23 20.26 19.25
CA THR A 160 18.45 19.57 18.21
C THR A 160 17.23 18.91 18.84
N TYR A 161 17.39 18.21 19.97
CA TYR A 161 16.27 17.59 20.70
C TYR A 161 15.12 18.56 20.96
N TYR A 162 15.41 19.73 21.54
CA TYR A 162 14.38 20.73 21.84
C TYR A 162 13.77 21.35 20.58
N SER A 163 14.49 21.35 19.47
CA SER A 163 14.00 21.87 18.20
C SER A 163 13.11 20.89 17.42
N ILE A 164 13.26 19.58 17.62
CA ILE A 164 12.60 18.57 16.77
C ILE A 164 11.53 17.76 17.48
N MET A 165 11.57 17.64 18.81
CA MET A 165 10.57 16.86 19.52
C MET A 165 9.20 17.54 19.47
N PRO A 166 8.11 16.78 19.26
CA PRO A 166 6.77 17.33 19.30
C PRO A 166 6.39 17.74 20.72
N ASP A 167 5.54 18.75 20.82
CA ASP A 167 4.92 19.12 22.08
C ASP A 167 3.87 18.07 22.50
N ALA A 168 3.62 18.00 23.81
CA ALA A 168 2.67 17.04 24.37
C ALA A 168 1.26 17.19 23.78
N GLU A 169 0.84 18.44 23.55
CA GLU A 169 -0.49 18.79 23.04
C GLU A 169 -0.65 18.44 21.55
N ASP A 170 0.45 18.32 20.80
CA ASP A 170 0.45 18.01 19.38
C ASP A 170 0.35 16.51 19.11
N LEU A 171 0.89 15.67 20.01
CA LEU A 171 0.97 14.22 19.81
C LEU A 171 -0.37 13.55 19.44
N PRO A 172 -1.52 13.89 20.07
CA PRO A 172 -2.82 13.33 19.66
C PRO A 172 -3.19 13.60 18.20
N TRP A 173 -2.64 14.65 17.59
CA TRP A 173 -2.91 15.05 16.20
C TRP A 173 -1.90 14.50 15.20
N LEU A 174 -0.75 14.03 15.68
CA LEU A 174 0.33 13.46 14.87
C LEU A 174 0.14 11.95 14.60
N ALA A 175 -0.91 11.33 15.15
CA ALA A 175 -1.28 9.96 14.84
C ALA A 175 -2.79 9.85 14.59
N HIS A 176 -3.19 9.07 13.60
CA HIS A 176 -4.60 8.78 13.32
C HIS A 176 -4.75 7.40 12.68
N SER A 177 -5.96 6.85 12.73
CA SER A 177 -6.33 5.64 12.01
C SER A 177 -7.03 6.00 10.71
N LYS A 178 -6.73 5.26 9.64
CA LYS A 178 -7.41 5.42 8.36
C LYS A 178 -7.92 4.09 7.83
N PHE A 179 -9.09 4.13 7.23
CA PHE A 179 -9.68 2.99 6.52
C PHE A 179 -9.53 3.19 5.02
N VAL A 180 -9.10 2.13 4.34
CA VAL A 180 -9.03 2.05 2.89
C VAL A 180 -9.75 0.78 2.45
N ASP A 181 -10.63 0.90 1.46
CA ASP A 181 -11.22 -0.28 0.83
C ASP A 181 -10.18 -0.98 -0.05
N LEU A 182 -9.76 -2.17 0.40
CA LEU A 182 -8.75 -3.00 -0.25
C LEU A 182 -9.36 -4.04 -1.20
N SER A 183 -10.67 -3.99 -1.47
CA SER A 183 -11.36 -4.97 -2.32
C SER A 183 -10.81 -5.05 -3.75
N ALA A 184 -10.17 -3.99 -4.23
CA ALA A 184 -9.52 -3.90 -5.54
C ALA A 184 -7.98 -4.11 -5.49
N ALA A 185 -7.42 -4.41 -4.32
CA ALA A 185 -5.98 -4.66 -4.14
C ALA A 185 -5.61 -6.13 -4.42
N GLU A 186 -4.31 -6.44 -4.43
CA GLU A 186 -3.81 -7.83 -4.57
C GLU A 186 -4.31 -8.74 -3.43
N ASP A 187 -4.41 -10.05 -3.69
CA ASP A 187 -5.04 -11.04 -2.80
C ASP A 187 -4.48 -11.06 -1.36
N SER A 188 -3.21 -10.69 -1.15
CA SER A 188 -2.58 -10.63 0.19
C SER A 188 -3.00 -9.37 0.96
N ILE A 189 -3.26 -8.27 0.27
CA ILE A 189 -3.67 -6.98 0.81
C ILE A 189 -5.19 -6.96 1.01
N ALA A 190 -5.95 -7.52 0.08
CA ALA A 190 -7.41 -7.62 0.15
C ALA A 190 -7.94 -8.43 1.35
N LYS A 191 -7.09 -9.22 2.03
CA LYS A 191 -7.43 -9.97 3.25
C LYS A 191 -7.36 -9.15 4.54
N GLN A 192 -6.78 -7.96 4.50
CA GLN A 192 -6.70 -7.09 5.68
C GLN A 192 -8.06 -6.41 5.94
N ASP A 193 -8.31 -6.01 7.18
CA ASP A 193 -9.58 -5.38 7.60
C ASP A 193 -9.73 -3.92 7.11
N GLY A 194 -8.77 -3.43 6.32
CA GLY A 194 -8.75 -2.10 5.71
C GLY A 194 -8.30 -0.98 6.65
N TRP A 195 -8.14 -1.24 7.95
CA TRP A 195 -7.73 -0.24 8.93
C TRP A 195 -6.23 -0.23 9.15
N PHE A 196 -5.65 0.96 9.06
CA PHE A 196 -4.23 1.21 9.27
C PHE A 196 -4.04 2.31 10.29
N SER A 197 -2.90 2.33 10.98
CA SER A 197 -2.48 3.51 11.74
C SER A 197 -1.46 4.31 10.95
N THR A 198 -1.51 5.63 11.09
CA THR A 198 -0.58 6.57 10.43
C THR A 198 0.02 7.47 11.49
N VAL A 199 1.34 7.65 11.44
CA VAL A 199 2.07 8.63 12.27
C VAL A 199 2.73 9.63 11.34
N ILE A 200 2.55 10.91 11.61
CA ILE A 200 3.06 12.04 10.82
C ILE A 200 4.10 12.78 11.66
N ALA A 201 5.12 13.34 11.01
CA ALA A 201 6.11 14.18 11.69
C ALA A 201 5.54 15.56 12.07
N ASN A 202 6.17 16.20 13.05
CA ASN A 202 5.85 17.55 13.51
C ASN A 202 6.60 18.67 12.77
N ARG A 203 7.48 18.33 11.81
CA ARG A 203 8.23 19.30 11.02
C ARG A 203 8.41 18.85 9.57
N PHE A 204 8.55 19.83 8.68
CA PHE A 204 8.90 19.59 7.29
C PHE A 204 10.33 19.04 7.15
N ILE A 205 10.62 18.38 6.04
CA ILE A 205 11.98 17.90 5.76
C ILE A 205 12.91 19.11 5.50
N PRO A 206 13.98 19.29 6.30
CA PRO A 206 14.98 20.33 6.03
C PRO A 206 15.53 20.21 4.60
N SER A 207 15.57 21.34 3.89
CA SER A 207 15.90 21.39 2.47
C SER A 207 16.74 22.63 2.17
N SER A 208 17.66 22.52 1.21
CA SER A 208 18.51 23.64 0.75
C SER A 208 18.37 23.85 -0.76
N GLU A 209 18.58 25.09 -1.21
CA GLU A 209 18.61 25.47 -2.64
C GLU A 209 19.92 25.06 -3.31
N ASP A 210 21.02 25.06 -2.57
CA ASP A 210 22.38 24.88 -3.11
C ASP A 210 22.87 23.42 -3.09
N LYS A 211 22.30 22.60 -2.19
CA LYS A 211 22.72 21.20 -2.00
C LYS A 211 21.54 20.29 -1.72
N THR A 212 21.63 19.06 -2.22
CA THR A 212 20.80 17.97 -1.74
C THR A 212 21.18 17.67 -0.29
N MET A 213 20.20 17.76 0.61
CA MET A 213 20.37 17.48 2.04
C MET A 213 19.83 16.11 2.37
N LYS A 214 20.65 15.29 3.04
CA LYS A 214 20.17 14.02 3.61
C LYS A 214 19.43 14.29 4.92
N SER A 215 18.24 13.70 5.06
CA SER A 215 17.55 13.58 6.34
C SER A 215 17.17 12.13 6.62
N THR A 216 17.28 11.71 7.87
CA THR A 216 16.78 10.42 8.35
C THR A 216 15.48 10.67 9.11
N VAL A 217 14.41 9.95 8.75
CA VAL A 217 13.15 9.97 9.47
C VAL A 217 13.12 8.80 10.44
N HIS A 218 12.86 9.05 11.72
CA HIS A 218 12.89 8.06 12.79
C HIS A 218 11.54 7.98 13.49
N LEU A 219 11.02 6.76 13.64
CA LEU A 219 9.94 6.46 14.57
C LEU A 219 10.57 6.17 15.94
N VAL A 220 10.26 7.00 16.93
CA VAL A 220 10.84 6.92 18.28
C VAL A 220 9.76 6.77 19.34
N SER A 221 10.12 6.22 20.49
CA SER A 221 9.28 6.25 21.70
C SER A 221 9.36 7.63 22.37
N VAL A 222 8.22 8.17 22.79
CA VAL A 222 8.16 9.43 23.56
C VAL A 222 8.15 9.23 25.08
N ASP A 223 7.91 8.01 25.56
CA ASP A 223 7.97 7.69 27.00
C ASP A 223 9.35 8.01 27.58
N GLY A 224 9.39 8.83 28.62
CA GLY A 224 10.60 9.29 29.29
C GLY A 224 11.28 10.50 28.65
N TYR A 225 10.87 10.90 27.44
CA TYR A 225 11.42 12.06 26.72
C TYR A 225 10.47 13.25 26.78
N LEU A 226 9.17 13.06 26.54
CA LEU A 226 8.23 14.17 26.49
C LEU A 226 8.26 15.03 27.77
N ASN A 227 8.47 16.33 27.64
CA ASN A 227 8.65 17.30 28.73
C ASN A 227 9.79 16.99 29.73
N ALA A 228 10.70 16.07 29.39
CA ALA A 228 11.85 15.77 30.24
C ALA A 228 12.80 16.98 30.30
N LYS A 229 13.11 17.42 31.52
CA LYS A 229 14.23 18.35 31.72
C LYS A 229 15.53 17.57 31.58
N ILE A 230 16.16 17.71 30.43
CA ILE A 230 17.47 17.10 30.19
C ILE A 230 18.47 17.71 31.19
N PRO A 231 19.17 16.88 31.99
CA PRO A 231 20.14 17.37 32.97
C PRO A 231 21.19 18.30 32.33
N ASP A 232 21.72 19.24 33.12
CA ASP A 232 22.70 20.22 32.63
C ASP A 232 24.04 19.58 32.29
N GLU A 233 24.34 18.44 32.89
CA GLU A 233 25.51 17.61 32.62
C GLU A 233 25.40 16.75 31.35
N CYS A 234 24.31 16.87 30.58
CA CYS A 234 24.07 16.12 29.35
C CYS A 234 23.96 17.05 28.14
N ASP A 235 24.90 16.93 27.21
CA ASP A 235 24.93 17.66 25.93
C ASP A 235 24.20 16.89 24.82
N PHE A 236 23.95 15.60 25.01
CA PHE A 236 23.33 14.73 24.01
C PHE A 236 22.12 13.97 24.56
N VAL A 237 21.20 13.64 23.67
CA VAL A 237 20.03 12.81 23.93
C VAL A 237 20.08 11.60 23.02
N ARG A 238 19.84 10.42 23.59
CA ARG A 238 19.85 9.16 22.88
C ARG A 238 18.45 8.59 22.80
N PHE A 239 18.12 8.02 21.65
CA PHE A 239 16.84 7.40 21.34
C PHE A 239 17.05 5.99 20.81
N ILE A 240 16.05 5.16 21.04
CA ILE A 240 15.87 3.96 20.23
C ILE A 240 15.00 4.34 19.04
N SER A 241 15.55 4.14 17.86
CA SER A 241 14.85 4.36 16.60
C SER A 241 14.20 3.04 16.18
N ILE A 242 12.93 2.90 16.55
CA ILE A 242 12.11 1.69 16.29
C ILE A 242 12.11 1.35 14.80
N TYR A 243 12.03 2.37 13.96
CA TYR A 243 12.12 2.26 12.51
C TYR A 243 12.69 3.54 11.92
N HIS A 244 13.42 3.46 10.81
CA HIS A 244 14.00 4.62 10.16
C HIS A 244 14.19 4.42 8.66
N TRP A 245 14.28 5.54 7.93
CA TRP A 245 14.65 5.57 6.52
C TRP A 245 15.26 6.93 6.14
N ASN A 246 16.10 6.92 5.11
CA ASN A 246 16.71 8.15 4.59
C ASN A 246 15.87 8.74 3.47
N VAL A 247 15.91 10.06 3.37
CA VAL A 247 15.34 10.87 2.29
C VAL A 247 16.34 11.95 1.90
N TYR A 248 16.31 12.37 0.64
CA TYR A 248 17.22 13.37 0.08
C TYR A 248 16.39 14.55 -0.44
N SER A 249 16.45 15.68 0.26
CA SER A 249 15.66 16.85 -0.10
C SER A 249 16.52 17.93 -0.74
N GLU A 250 16.05 18.48 -1.85
CA GLU A 250 16.64 19.63 -2.53
C GLU A 250 15.54 20.58 -2.98
N LYS A 251 15.70 21.88 -2.71
CA LYS A 251 14.73 22.87 -3.13
C LYS A 251 15.00 23.23 -4.59
N THR A 252 14.32 22.55 -5.50
CA THR A 252 14.49 22.75 -6.95
C THR A 252 13.15 23.01 -7.59
N GLU A 253 12.96 24.22 -8.13
CA GLU A 253 11.74 24.55 -8.87
C GLU A 253 11.53 23.57 -10.03
N ASP A 254 12.60 23.12 -10.69
CA ASP A 254 12.56 22.27 -11.89
C ASP A 254 12.10 20.82 -11.65
N LYS A 255 12.23 20.27 -10.44
CA LYS A 255 11.87 18.88 -10.13
C LYS A 255 10.58 18.72 -9.35
N SER A 256 9.87 19.81 -9.06
CA SER A 256 8.53 19.72 -8.49
C SER A 256 7.58 18.99 -9.44
N PHE A 257 6.56 18.32 -8.90
CA PHE A 257 5.52 17.67 -9.72
C PHE A 257 4.91 18.66 -10.72
N VAL A 258 4.67 19.90 -10.29
CA VAL A 258 4.13 20.97 -11.13
C VAL A 258 5.07 21.28 -12.29
N SER A 259 6.37 21.40 -12.04
CA SER A 259 7.36 21.66 -13.10
C SER A 259 7.54 20.49 -14.05
N LEU A 260 7.50 19.25 -13.55
CA LEU A 260 7.50 18.05 -14.40
C LEU A 260 6.26 17.99 -15.31
N VAL A 261 5.07 18.29 -14.78
CA VAL A 261 3.82 18.34 -15.55
C VAL A 261 3.84 19.49 -16.57
N ASN A 262 4.35 20.66 -16.19
CA ASN A 262 4.52 21.78 -17.12
C ASN A 262 5.56 21.47 -18.21
N GLY A 263 6.63 20.75 -17.87
CA GLY A 263 7.63 20.26 -18.82
C GLY A 263 7.02 19.27 -19.82
N LEU A 264 6.19 18.33 -19.35
CA LEU A 264 5.43 17.41 -20.21
C LEU A 264 4.52 18.17 -21.18
N ALA A 265 3.80 19.20 -20.71
CA ALA A 265 2.93 20.02 -21.54
C ALA A 265 3.71 20.72 -22.67
N LYS A 266 4.90 21.25 -22.38
CA LYS A 266 5.78 21.93 -23.36
C LYS A 266 6.30 21.01 -24.47
N HIS A 267 6.44 19.71 -24.21
CA HIS A 267 6.95 18.73 -25.19
C HIS A 267 5.89 17.76 -25.74
N SER A 268 4.61 18.02 -25.46
CA SER A 268 3.48 17.20 -25.94
C SER A 268 3.21 17.30 -27.46
N GLY A 269 3.98 18.12 -28.18
CA GLY A 269 3.81 18.40 -29.59
C GLY A 269 4.42 17.37 -30.53
N THR A 270 3.90 16.13 -30.59
CA THR A 270 3.84 15.30 -31.83
C THR A 270 2.94 14.06 -31.72
N VAL A 271 1.95 13.99 -30.81
CA VAL A 271 1.03 12.83 -30.73
C VAL A 271 -0.10 12.90 -31.78
N LYS A 272 -0.02 13.78 -32.79
CA LYS A 272 -1.06 13.88 -33.81
C LYS A 272 -0.82 12.93 -34.98
N ASP A 273 0.43 12.63 -35.30
CA ASP A 273 0.76 11.87 -36.50
C ASP A 273 1.10 10.42 -36.17
N LYS A 274 0.79 9.51 -37.09
CA LYS A 274 1.27 8.13 -37.01
C LYS A 274 2.77 8.14 -37.26
N GLU A 275 3.53 7.47 -36.41
CA GLU A 275 4.96 7.34 -36.61
C GLU A 275 5.29 6.02 -37.31
N LEU A 276 6.19 6.06 -38.29
CA LEU A 276 6.72 4.86 -38.90
C LEU A 276 7.71 4.20 -37.92
N LYS A 277 7.44 2.96 -37.51
CA LYS A 277 8.28 2.19 -36.58
C LYS A 277 8.74 0.87 -37.20
N PRO A 278 9.93 0.37 -36.85
CA PRO A 278 10.33 -1.00 -37.15
C PRO A 278 9.35 -1.99 -36.51
N HIS A 279 8.88 -2.96 -37.28
CA HIS A 279 7.90 -3.97 -36.86
C HIS A 279 8.36 -5.36 -37.30
N ALA A 280 8.34 -6.32 -36.38
CA ALA A 280 8.55 -7.73 -36.70
C ALA A 280 7.21 -8.45 -36.76
N LEU A 281 6.88 -9.02 -37.91
CA LEU A 281 5.67 -9.82 -38.09
C LEU A 281 5.77 -11.13 -37.30
N ARG A 282 4.64 -11.79 -37.04
CA ARG A 282 4.59 -13.07 -36.34
C ARG A 282 5.39 -14.18 -37.06
N THR A 283 5.58 -14.06 -38.37
CA THR A 283 6.44 -14.93 -39.19
C THR A 283 7.93 -14.72 -38.95
N GLY A 284 8.33 -13.66 -38.23
CA GLY A 284 9.71 -13.27 -37.97
C GLY A 284 10.28 -12.27 -38.99
N GLU A 285 9.53 -11.94 -40.04
CA GLU A 285 9.92 -10.96 -41.05
C GLU A 285 9.99 -9.55 -40.45
N LYS A 286 11.01 -8.79 -40.84
CA LYS A 286 11.20 -7.41 -40.39
C LYS A 286 10.67 -6.45 -41.46
N THR A 287 9.76 -5.57 -41.07
CA THR A 287 9.15 -4.55 -41.92
C THR A 287 9.06 -3.22 -41.15
N PHE A 288 8.45 -2.22 -41.77
CA PHE A 288 8.04 -1.00 -41.11
C PHE A 288 6.52 -0.94 -41.05
N SER A 289 5.98 -0.34 -40.00
CA SER A 289 4.54 -0.16 -39.83
C SER A 289 4.24 1.18 -39.18
N PHE A 290 3.13 1.79 -39.56
CA PHE A 290 2.60 2.94 -38.86
C PHE A 290 2.12 2.53 -37.47
N TYR A 291 2.52 3.31 -36.47
CA TYR A 291 2.11 3.14 -35.10
C TYR A 291 1.60 4.46 -34.53
N HIS A 292 0.49 4.37 -33.82
CA HIS A 292 -0.09 5.44 -33.06
C HIS A 292 -0.49 4.94 -31.67
N GLY A 293 -0.35 5.81 -30.66
CA GLY A 293 -0.66 5.45 -29.29
C GLY A 293 -2.15 5.09 -29.11
N PRO A 294 -2.50 4.10 -28.28
CA PRO A 294 -3.89 3.71 -28.09
C PRO A 294 -4.72 4.70 -27.24
N LEU A 295 -4.09 5.67 -26.57
CA LEU A 295 -4.73 6.66 -25.70
C LEU A 295 -4.73 8.04 -26.38
N LEU A 296 -5.64 8.23 -27.31
CA LEU A 296 -5.73 9.48 -28.08
C LEU A 296 -6.50 10.55 -27.30
N PRO A 297 -6.02 11.81 -27.30
CA PRO A 297 -6.73 12.93 -26.69
C PRO A 297 -7.88 13.46 -27.56
N TYR A 298 -8.19 12.78 -28.67
CA TYR A 298 -9.26 13.13 -29.61
C TYR A 298 -9.94 11.86 -30.14
N HIS A 299 -11.15 12.02 -30.67
CA HIS A 299 -11.88 10.91 -31.29
C HIS A 299 -11.29 10.63 -32.67
N SER A 300 -10.67 9.47 -32.86
CA SER A 300 -10.24 9.04 -34.20
C SER A 300 -11.43 8.56 -35.03
N GLU A 301 -11.39 8.78 -36.34
CA GLU A 301 -12.33 8.13 -37.25
C GLU A 301 -12.08 6.62 -37.22
N ARG A 302 -13.17 5.85 -37.14
CA ARG A 302 -13.09 4.40 -37.10
C ARG A 302 -12.76 3.90 -38.50
N TYR A 303 -11.73 3.07 -38.64
CA TYR A 303 -11.45 2.41 -39.91
C TYR A 303 -12.60 1.49 -40.29
N ASP A 304 -13.10 1.63 -41.50
CA ASP A 304 -14.17 0.80 -42.04
C ASP A 304 -13.68 -0.64 -42.35
N GLU A 305 -12.37 -0.81 -42.57
CA GLU A 305 -11.73 -2.07 -42.98
C GLU A 305 -11.05 -2.85 -41.84
N ILE A 306 -11.58 -2.81 -40.61
CA ILE A 306 -11.09 -3.68 -39.51
C ILE A 306 -11.65 -5.11 -39.70
N ASN A 307 -11.34 -5.75 -40.82
CA ASN A 307 -11.91 -7.03 -41.25
C ASN A 307 -10.85 -8.11 -41.51
N GLY A 308 -9.87 -8.24 -40.62
CA GLY A 308 -9.10 -9.49 -40.54
C GLY A 308 -10.02 -10.67 -40.21
N GLU A 309 -9.79 -11.82 -40.84
CA GLU A 309 -10.54 -13.07 -40.58
C GLU A 309 -10.43 -13.50 -39.11
N GLU A 310 -9.34 -13.14 -38.43
CA GLU A 310 -9.07 -13.45 -37.02
C GLU A 310 -9.41 -12.29 -36.05
N LYS A 311 -10.68 -12.12 -35.69
CA LYS A 311 -11.12 -11.00 -34.83
C LYS A 311 -10.64 -11.03 -33.37
N PHE A 312 -9.96 -12.11 -32.94
CA PHE A 312 -9.61 -12.39 -31.55
C PHE A 312 -8.12 -12.28 -31.22
N THR A 313 -7.28 -11.95 -32.21
CA THR A 313 -5.84 -11.78 -32.05
C THR A 313 -5.46 -10.32 -32.32
N ALA A 314 -4.29 -9.90 -31.83
CA ALA A 314 -3.76 -8.57 -32.15
C ALA A 314 -3.42 -8.45 -33.64
N ASP A 315 -2.92 -9.54 -34.23
CA ASP A 315 -2.58 -9.60 -35.66
C ASP A 315 -3.80 -9.38 -36.55
N GLY A 316 -4.97 -9.93 -36.19
CA GLY A 316 -6.21 -9.69 -36.94
C GLY A 316 -6.80 -8.29 -36.75
N ARG A 317 -6.10 -7.39 -36.03
CA ARG A 317 -6.40 -5.97 -35.90
C ARG A 317 -5.39 -5.06 -36.61
N MET A 318 -4.46 -5.64 -37.36
CA MET A 318 -3.59 -4.86 -38.25
C MET A 318 -4.42 -4.33 -39.41
N ILE A 319 -4.17 -3.10 -39.81
CA ILE A 319 -4.81 -2.45 -40.96
C ILE A 319 -3.77 -2.40 -42.08
N TYR A 320 -4.13 -2.80 -43.29
CA TYR A 320 -3.22 -2.70 -44.43
C TYR A 320 -3.53 -1.41 -45.19
N ASP A 321 -2.55 -0.51 -45.29
CA ASP A 321 -2.64 0.68 -46.13
C ASP A 321 -2.21 0.31 -47.55
N SER A 322 -3.20 0.18 -48.44
CA SER A 322 -2.99 -0.18 -49.85
C SER A 322 -2.32 0.92 -50.68
N GLU A 323 -2.38 2.18 -50.24
CA GLU A 323 -1.77 3.32 -50.95
C GLU A 323 -0.25 3.31 -50.78
N ASN A 324 0.21 3.05 -49.56
CA ASN A 324 1.63 3.06 -49.21
C ASN A 324 2.26 1.66 -49.12
N GLY A 325 1.46 0.60 -49.18
CA GLY A 325 1.91 -0.80 -49.07
C GLY A 325 2.45 -1.17 -47.68
N ILE A 326 2.03 -0.46 -46.63
CA ILE A 326 2.55 -0.55 -45.26
C ILE A 326 1.41 -0.94 -44.30
N PHE A 327 1.73 -1.66 -43.22
CA PHE A 327 0.74 -1.94 -42.17
C PHE A 327 0.61 -0.78 -41.18
N ASP A 328 -0.60 -0.57 -40.66
CA ASP A 328 -0.88 0.21 -39.47
C ASP A 328 -1.26 -0.74 -38.32
N VAL A 329 -0.44 -0.71 -37.27
CA VAL A 329 -0.56 -1.59 -36.09
C VAL A 329 -1.20 -0.89 -34.89
N SER A 330 -1.76 0.31 -35.06
CA SER A 330 -2.33 1.12 -33.96
C SER A 330 -3.48 0.39 -33.26
N TYR A 331 -4.37 -0.24 -34.03
CA TYR A 331 -5.47 -1.04 -33.47
C TYR A 331 -4.99 -2.35 -32.84
N SER A 332 -3.97 -2.99 -33.40
CA SER A 332 -3.31 -4.15 -32.79
C SER A 332 -2.70 -3.82 -31.43
N ALA A 333 -2.06 -2.66 -31.32
CA ALA A 333 -1.50 -2.17 -30.06
C ALA A 333 -2.60 -1.86 -29.04
N ALA A 334 -3.69 -1.19 -29.44
CA ALA A 334 -4.84 -0.95 -28.57
C ALA A 334 -5.48 -2.25 -28.08
N PHE A 335 -5.65 -3.23 -28.97
CA PHE A 335 -6.16 -4.56 -28.63
C PHE A 335 -5.25 -5.27 -27.61
N ASN A 336 -3.93 -5.25 -27.83
CA ASN A 336 -2.97 -5.84 -26.91
C ASN A 336 -2.97 -5.16 -25.55
N LEU A 337 -3.03 -3.82 -25.51
CA LEU A 337 -3.12 -3.06 -24.26
C LEU A 337 -4.38 -3.47 -23.48
N GLY A 338 -5.55 -3.47 -24.13
CA GLY A 338 -6.79 -3.92 -23.50
C GLY A 338 -6.68 -5.34 -22.95
N ARG A 339 -6.11 -6.28 -23.73
CA ARG A 339 -5.87 -7.66 -23.29
C ARG A 339 -4.96 -7.73 -22.05
N LEU A 340 -3.86 -6.99 -22.04
CA LEU A 340 -2.93 -6.97 -20.90
C LEU A 340 -3.58 -6.37 -19.66
N LEU A 341 -4.33 -5.27 -19.80
CA LEU A 341 -5.09 -4.67 -18.71
C LEU A 341 -6.13 -5.64 -18.14
N THR A 342 -6.88 -6.33 -18.99
CA THR A 342 -7.83 -7.36 -18.54
C THR A 342 -7.12 -8.52 -17.84
N LEU A 343 -5.99 -9.01 -18.37
CA LEU A 343 -5.24 -10.11 -17.76
C LEU A 343 -4.61 -9.74 -16.41
N SER A 344 -4.26 -8.47 -16.20
CA SER A 344 -3.82 -8.00 -14.88
C SER A 344 -4.93 -8.03 -13.82
N ARG A 345 -6.20 -8.09 -14.24
CA ARG A 345 -7.38 -8.14 -13.36
C ARG A 345 -8.05 -9.51 -13.42
N ARG A 346 -7.59 -10.42 -12.56
CA ARG A 346 -8.02 -11.83 -12.56
C ARG A 346 -9.54 -12.02 -12.54
N SER A 347 -10.26 -11.30 -11.68
CA SER A 347 -11.72 -11.41 -11.55
C SER A 347 -12.46 -11.04 -12.84
N GLU A 348 -12.04 -9.96 -13.50
CA GLU A 348 -12.59 -9.54 -14.80
C GLU A 348 -12.27 -10.57 -15.90
N ALA A 349 -11.03 -11.08 -15.92
CA ALA A 349 -10.61 -12.11 -16.87
C ALA A 349 -11.40 -13.42 -16.71
N GLU A 350 -11.65 -13.87 -15.48
CA GLU A 350 -12.46 -15.05 -15.17
C GLU A 350 -13.92 -14.87 -15.62
N ASN A 351 -14.51 -13.70 -15.36
CA ASN A 351 -15.87 -13.38 -15.82
C ASN A 351 -15.98 -13.37 -17.34
N ILE A 352 -15.02 -12.77 -18.04
CA ILE A 352 -15.00 -12.75 -19.51
C ILE A 352 -14.81 -14.17 -20.07
N ALA A 353 -13.97 -15.00 -19.46
CA ALA A 353 -13.77 -16.39 -19.86
C ALA A 353 -15.06 -17.23 -19.68
N ALA A 354 -15.74 -17.07 -18.53
CA ALA A 354 -17.02 -17.71 -18.26
C ALA A 354 -18.09 -17.29 -19.28
N TRP A 355 -18.22 -15.99 -19.53
CA TRP A 355 -19.15 -15.45 -20.52
C TRP A 355 -18.89 -15.97 -21.93
N ARG A 356 -17.62 -16.04 -22.36
CA ARG A 356 -17.24 -16.62 -23.67
C ARG A 356 -17.62 -18.09 -23.78
N LYS A 357 -17.42 -18.87 -22.70
CA LYS A 357 -17.81 -20.29 -22.65
C LYS A 357 -19.33 -20.44 -22.79
N GLU A 358 -20.11 -19.64 -22.07
CA GLU A 358 -21.57 -19.64 -22.20
C GLU A 358 -22.04 -19.26 -23.60
N LEU A 359 -21.43 -18.24 -24.21
CA LEU A 359 -21.76 -17.82 -25.58
C LEU A 359 -21.47 -18.95 -26.58
N ALA A 360 -20.28 -19.58 -26.49
CA ALA A 360 -19.91 -20.69 -27.37
C ALA A 360 -20.87 -21.88 -27.23
N VAL A 361 -21.26 -22.23 -26.00
CA VAL A 361 -22.28 -23.27 -25.75
C VAL A 361 -23.61 -22.88 -26.36
N ARG A 362 -24.05 -21.62 -26.19
CA ARG A 362 -25.31 -21.13 -26.75
C ARG A 362 -25.32 -21.15 -28.27
N GLU A 363 -24.23 -20.75 -28.92
CA GLU A 363 -24.09 -20.84 -30.38
C GLU A 363 -24.07 -22.28 -30.86
N HIS A 364 -23.38 -23.18 -30.17
CA HIS A 364 -23.38 -24.60 -30.48
C HIS A 364 -24.78 -25.21 -30.41
N LEU A 365 -25.54 -24.91 -29.35
CA LEU A 365 -26.93 -25.34 -29.19
C LEU A 365 -27.83 -24.76 -30.30
N LYS A 366 -27.63 -23.50 -30.70
CA LYS A 366 -28.36 -22.91 -31.84
C LYS A 366 -28.04 -23.64 -33.15
N ARG A 367 -26.78 -23.96 -33.42
CA ARG A 367 -26.36 -24.72 -34.60
C ARG A 367 -26.93 -26.14 -34.59
N GLN A 368 -26.93 -26.82 -33.44
CA GLN A 368 -27.57 -28.13 -33.31
C GLN A 368 -29.07 -28.06 -33.57
N LYS A 369 -29.78 -27.07 -33.00
CA LYS A 369 -31.22 -26.88 -33.29
C LYS A 369 -31.49 -26.62 -34.78
N ALA A 370 -30.64 -25.84 -35.45
CA ALA A 370 -30.76 -25.60 -36.88
C ALA A 370 -30.45 -26.85 -37.72
N ALA A 371 -29.49 -27.69 -37.29
CA ALA A 371 -29.09 -28.90 -37.99
C ALA A 371 -30.06 -30.08 -37.77
N ILE A 372 -30.73 -30.15 -36.62
CA ILE A 372 -31.69 -31.21 -36.29
C ILE A 372 -32.95 -31.10 -37.16
N GLY A 373 -33.26 -29.92 -37.74
CA GLY A 373 -34.27 -29.75 -38.80
C GLY A 373 -35.72 -30.10 -38.45
N ILE A 374 -35.97 -30.60 -37.24
CA ILE A 374 -37.30 -31.00 -36.74
C ILE A 374 -37.74 -29.93 -35.77
N SER A 375 -38.83 -29.22 -36.11
CA SER A 375 -39.44 -28.25 -35.21
C SER A 375 -40.09 -28.96 -34.01
N VAL A 376 -40.27 -28.25 -32.89
CA VAL A 376 -40.98 -28.82 -31.73
C VAL A 376 -42.40 -29.27 -32.10
N SER A 377 -43.03 -28.61 -33.07
CA SER A 377 -44.32 -29.01 -33.67
C SER A 377 -44.24 -30.34 -34.43
N ASP A 378 -43.18 -30.57 -35.20
CA ASP A 378 -43.01 -31.83 -35.94
C ASP A 378 -42.82 -33.02 -34.98
N LEU A 379 -42.11 -32.81 -33.86
CA LEU A 379 -41.99 -33.79 -32.78
C LEU A 379 -43.33 -34.08 -32.09
N GLN A 380 -44.16 -33.06 -31.90
CA GLN A 380 -45.50 -33.23 -31.31
C GLN A 380 -46.44 -33.97 -32.26
N GLU A 381 -46.38 -33.71 -33.57
CA GLU A 381 -47.13 -34.49 -34.57
C GLU A 381 -46.67 -35.96 -34.60
N LEU A 382 -45.36 -36.21 -34.60
CA LEU A 382 -44.81 -37.58 -34.58
C LEU A 382 -45.20 -38.34 -33.31
N CYS A 383 -45.18 -37.70 -32.15
CA CYS A 383 -45.69 -38.28 -30.91
C CYS A 383 -47.21 -38.49 -30.93
N GLY A 384 -47.97 -37.61 -31.59
CA GLY A 384 -49.39 -37.78 -31.89
C GLY A 384 -49.66 -39.04 -32.72
N PHE A 385 -48.97 -39.20 -33.86
CA PHE A 385 -49.08 -40.39 -34.72
C PHE A 385 -48.73 -41.70 -33.98
N LEU A 386 -47.67 -41.68 -33.15
CA LEU A 386 -47.26 -42.82 -32.33
C LEU A 386 -48.27 -43.17 -31.23
N SER A 387 -48.94 -42.17 -30.64
CA SER A 387 -49.93 -42.39 -29.57
C SER A 387 -51.32 -42.80 -30.09
N GLU A 388 -51.67 -42.41 -31.32
CA GLU A 388 -52.88 -42.88 -32.02
C GLU A 388 -52.70 -44.25 -32.70
N GLY A 389 -51.49 -44.83 -32.67
CA GLY A 389 -51.19 -46.10 -33.32
C GLY A 389 -51.23 -46.05 -34.86
N LYS A 390 -51.07 -44.86 -35.45
CA LYS A 390 -51.00 -44.66 -36.90
C LYS A 390 -49.54 -44.49 -37.32
N LEU A 391 -48.81 -45.60 -37.33
CA LEU A 391 -47.54 -45.74 -38.02
C LEU A 391 -47.41 -47.16 -38.56
#